data_AF-A0A352F4G2-F1
#
_entry.id   AF-A0A352F4G2-F1
#
_cell.length_a   1.000
_cell.length_b   1.000
_cell.length_c   1.000
_cell.angle_alpha   90.00
_cell.angle_beta   90.00
_cell.angle_gamma   90.00
#
_symmetry.space_group_name_H-M   'P 1'
#
loop_
_entity.id
_entity.type
_entity.pdbx_description
1 polymer ?
#
loop_
_entity_poly.entity_id
_entity_poly.type
_entity_poly.pdbx_seq_one_letter_code
_entity_poly.pdbx_strand_id
1 'polypeptide(L)'
;MTRVPPGAMMKIFRGLRNELQKHKLTPADIMPVAGIDPGTLEDRFTGPAWEGSVIAKTGTLVRTDGGASSLVGQMKTARGDVLLFVIMNQRGGVLRFRQNQDRLVMQVQNSRGGPKSFGYKPRVLAMKLADTQSISTSANEFEPNSKTGASPP
;
A
#
# COMPACT_ATOMS: atom_id res chain seq x y z
N MET A 1 -8.04 -16.94 16.09
CA MET A 1 -7.73 -16.75 14.65
C MET A 1 -8.57 -15.60 14.11
N THR A 2 -7.97 -14.62 13.44
CA THR A 2 -8.71 -13.47 12.90
C THR A 2 -9.45 -13.84 11.62
N ARG A 3 -10.77 -13.65 11.60
CA ARG A 3 -11.62 -13.91 10.42
C ARG A 3 -12.35 -12.63 10.02
N VAL A 4 -12.13 -12.17 8.80
CA VAL A 4 -12.76 -10.96 8.27
C VAL A 4 -13.50 -11.33 6.98
N PRO A 5 -14.82 -11.11 6.87
CA PRO A 5 -15.55 -11.33 5.63
C PRO A 5 -15.08 -10.40 4.50
N PRO A 6 -15.16 -10.82 3.21
CA PRO A 6 -14.76 -9.97 2.08
C PRO A 6 -15.45 -8.60 2.06
N GLY A 7 -16.75 -8.55 2.39
CA GLY A 7 -17.50 -7.30 2.47
C GLY A 7 -17.02 -6.35 3.58
N ALA A 8 -16.60 -6.88 4.73
CA ALA A 8 -16.02 -6.08 5.81
C ALA A 8 -14.66 -5.52 5.39
N MET A 9 -13.82 -6.33 4.75
CA MET A 9 -12.53 -5.87 4.22
C MET A 9 -12.70 -4.81 3.12
N MET A 10 -13.73 -4.92 2.27
CA MET A 10 -14.06 -3.88 1.29
C MET A 10 -14.43 -2.56 1.97
N LYS A 11 -15.19 -2.60 3.07
CA LYS A 11 -15.51 -1.40 3.87
C LYS A 11 -14.25 -0.79 4.47
N ILE A 12 -13.37 -1.61 5.06
CA ILE A 12 -12.08 -1.17 5.62
C ILE A 12 -11.24 -0.51 4.54
N PHE A 13 -11.09 -1.15 3.37
CA PHE A 13 -10.28 -0.62 2.28
C PHE A 13 -10.85 0.69 1.72
N ARG A 14 -12.18 0.81 1.60
CA ARG A 14 -12.84 2.07 1.22
C ARG A 14 -12.60 3.17 2.28
N GLY A 15 -12.71 2.83 3.56
CA GLY A 15 -12.43 3.75 4.66
C GLY A 15 -10.98 4.26 4.63
N LEU A 16 -10.02 3.35 4.44
CA LEU A 16 -8.61 3.70 4.28
C LEU A 16 -8.38 4.65 3.09
N ARG A 17 -8.97 4.36 1.92
CA ARG A 17 -8.87 5.25 0.77
C ARG A 17 -9.42 6.65 1.05
N ASN A 18 -10.58 6.72 1.68
CA ASN A 18 -11.19 7.99 2.05
C ASN A 18 -10.30 8.77 3.02
N GLU A 19 -9.66 8.09 3.98
CA GLU A 19 -8.74 8.73 4.92
C GLU A 19 -7.49 9.25 4.22
N LEU A 20 -6.84 8.44 3.38
CA LEU A 20 -5.69 8.87 2.59
C LEU A 20 -6.00 10.11 1.73
N GLN A 21 -7.18 10.13 1.10
CA GLN A 21 -7.62 11.27 0.29
C GLN A 21 -7.71 12.58 1.09
N LYS A 22 -8.16 12.53 2.35
CA LYS A 22 -8.18 13.73 3.22
C LYS A 22 -6.78 14.30 3.45
N HIS A 23 -5.77 13.43 3.49
CA HIS A 23 -4.36 13.79 3.66
C HIS A 23 -3.63 13.99 2.33
N LYS A 24 -4.35 14.08 1.19
CA LYS A 24 -3.78 14.20 -0.16
C LYS A 24 -2.84 13.04 -0.54
N LEU A 25 -3.03 11.89 0.07
CA LEU A 25 -2.31 10.65 -0.20
C LEU A 25 -3.15 9.72 -1.09
N THR A 26 -2.45 8.80 -1.72
CA THR A 26 -3.01 7.72 -2.54
C THR A 26 -2.68 6.37 -1.94
N PRO A 27 -3.39 5.30 -2.31
CA PRO A 27 -3.02 3.95 -1.86
C PRO A 27 -1.58 3.55 -2.22
N ALA A 28 -1.01 4.07 -3.31
CA ALA A 28 0.38 3.79 -3.71
C ALA A 28 1.41 4.34 -2.71
N ASP A 29 1.03 5.28 -1.85
CA ASP A 29 1.93 5.85 -0.85
C ASP A 29 2.16 4.91 0.33
N ILE A 30 1.23 3.97 0.58
CA ILE A 30 1.25 3.08 1.75
C ILE A 30 1.13 1.59 1.41
N MET A 31 0.79 1.24 0.17
CA MET A 31 0.63 -0.13 -0.31
C MET A 31 1.50 -0.37 -1.53
N PRO A 32 2.02 -1.59 -1.72
CA PRO A 32 2.92 -1.88 -2.82
C PRO A 32 2.18 -1.83 -4.16
N VAL A 33 2.89 -1.31 -5.15
CA VAL A 33 2.52 -1.28 -6.54
C VAL A 33 3.08 -2.53 -7.23
N ALA A 34 2.20 -3.35 -7.79
CA ALA A 34 2.58 -4.65 -8.35
C ALA A 34 3.51 -4.52 -9.55
N GLY A 35 4.50 -5.42 -9.64
CA GLY A 35 5.55 -5.40 -10.64
C GLY A 35 6.61 -4.32 -10.47
N ILE A 36 6.46 -3.41 -9.49
CA ILE A 36 7.37 -2.26 -9.31
C ILE A 36 8.03 -2.29 -7.93
N ASP A 37 7.24 -2.37 -6.86
CA ASP A 37 7.77 -2.32 -5.51
C ASP A 37 8.28 -3.70 -5.06
N PRO A 38 9.39 -3.76 -4.29
CA PRO A 38 9.91 -5.01 -3.76
C PRO A 38 8.92 -5.67 -2.79
N GLY A 39 8.97 -7.01 -2.74
CA GLY A 39 8.20 -7.84 -1.83
C GLY A 39 7.11 -8.66 -2.52
N THR A 40 6.00 -8.90 -1.82
CA THR A 40 5.07 -9.99 -2.19
C THR A 40 4.32 -9.86 -3.52
N LEU A 41 4.45 -8.72 -4.21
CA LEU A 41 3.88 -8.45 -5.54
C LEU A 41 4.96 -8.11 -6.58
N GLU A 42 6.25 -8.24 -6.25
CA GLU A 42 7.36 -7.88 -7.15
C GLU A 42 7.33 -8.71 -8.43
N ASP A 43 7.16 -10.02 -8.32
CA ASP A 43 7.09 -10.94 -9.47
C ASP A 43 5.65 -11.16 -9.98
N ARG A 44 4.70 -10.32 -9.56
CA ARG A 44 3.29 -10.44 -9.96
C ARG A 44 2.90 -9.25 -10.81
N PHE A 45 2.15 -9.51 -11.89
CA PHE A 45 1.71 -8.48 -12.84
C PHE A 45 2.87 -7.76 -13.55
N THR A 46 4.00 -8.44 -13.80
CA THR A 46 5.22 -7.89 -14.43
C THR A 46 5.17 -7.82 -15.96
N GLY A 47 4.07 -8.25 -16.59
CA GLY A 47 3.92 -8.13 -18.03
C GLY A 47 3.94 -6.65 -18.48
N PRO A 48 4.46 -6.32 -19.68
CA PRO A 48 4.66 -4.92 -20.11
C PRO A 48 3.40 -4.03 -20.03
N ALA A 49 2.21 -4.61 -20.18
CA ALA A 49 0.95 -3.88 -20.05
C ALA A 49 0.41 -3.81 -18.61
N TRP A 50 0.81 -4.75 -17.74
CA TRP A 50 0.24 -4.92 -16.39
C TRP A 50 1.09 -4.29 -15.28
N GLU A 51 2.37 -4.05 -15.52
CA GLU A 51 3.27 -3.45 -14.54
C GLU A 51 2.71 -2.10 -14.05
N GLY A 52 2.62 -1.95 -12.73
CA GLY A 52 2.08 -0.74 -12.11
C GLY A 52 0.58 -0.53 -12.28
N SER A 53 -0.18 -1.50 -12.81
CA SER A 53 -1.63 -1.38 -13.01
C SER A 53 -2.46 -1.80 -11.79
N VAL A 54 -1.82 -2.41 -10.78
CA VAL A 54 -2.43 -2.93 -9.56
C VAL A 54 -1.70 -2.40 -8.33
N ILE A 55 -2.45 -1.89 -7.35
CA ILE A 55 -1.94 -1.50 -6.03
C ILE A 55 -2.68 -2.36 -5.01
N ALA A 56 -1.98 -3.24 -4.30
CA ALA A 56 -2.66 -4.22 -3.45
C ALA A 56 -1.81 -4.67 -2.28
N LYS A 57 -2.46 -5.23 -1.26
CA LYS A 57 -1.81 -5.92 -0.15
C LYS A 57 -2.13 -7.40 -0.20
N THR A 58 -1.11 -8.20 0.07
CA THR A 58 -1.23 -9.65 0.22
C THR A 58 -1.40 -10.04 1.68
N GLY A 59 -2.19 -11.09 1.91
CA GLY A 59 -2.19 -11.89 3.13
C GLY A 59 -1.92 -13.36 2.77
N THR A 60 -1.14 -14.07 3.58
CA THR A 60 -0.84 -15.49 3.36
C THR A 60 -0.67 -16.19 4.69
N LEU A 61 -1.43 -17.26 4.90
CA LEU A 61 -1.27 -18.17 6.04
C LEU A 61 -1.10 -19.58 5.50
N VAL A 62 0.11 -20.13 5.56
CA VAL A 62 0.42 -21.44 4.94
C VAL A 62 -0.10 -22.61 5.78
N ARG A 63 -0.02 -22.50 7.11
CA ARG A 63 -0.30 -23.61 8.05
C ARG A 63 -1.67 -23.55 8.71
N THR A 64 -2.44 -22.49 8.47
CA THR A 64 -3.74 -22.26 9.12
C THR A 64 -4.87 -22.50 8.11
N ASP A 65 -5.98 -23.09 8.55
CA ASP A 65 -7.17 -23.37 7.72
C ASP A 65 -6.88 -24.15 6.43
N GLY A 66 -5.86 -25.01 6.43
CA GLY A 66 -5.45 -25.77 5.24
C GLY A 66 -4.85 -24.91 4.13
N GLY A 67 -4.31 -23.72 4.48
CA GLY A 67 -3.75 -22.75 3.56
C GLY A 67 -4.76 -21.65 3.22
N ALA A 68 -4.37 -20.39 3.41
CA ALA A 68 -5.15 -19.22 3.07
C ALA A 68 -4.31 -18.17 2.36
N SER A 69 -4.94 -17.47 1.42
CA SER A 69 -4.34 -16.34 0.70
C SER A 69 -5.40 -15.28 0.44
N SER A 70 -5.02 -14.02 0.61
CA SER A 70 -5.84 -12.87 0.29
C SER A 70 -5.08 -11.84 -0.53
N LEU A 71 -5.82 -11.14 -1.39
CA LEU A 71 -5.35 -10.01 -2.17
C LEU A 71 -6.42 -8.92 -2.14
N VAL A 72 -6.07 -7.76 -1.58
CA VAL A 72 -6.98 -6.63 -1.39
C VAL A 72 -6.35 -5.40 -2.01
N GLY A 73 -7.07 -4.70 -2.87
CA GLY A 73 -6.48 -3.56 -3.54
C GLY A 73 -7.37 -2.91 -4.59
N GLN A 74 -6.70 -2.15 -5.45
CA GLN A 74 -7.31 -1.47 -6.57
C GLN A 74 -6.54 -1.76 -7.86
N MET A 75 -7.27 -1.81 -8.97
CA MET A 75 -6.73 -1.93 -10.32
C MET A 75 -7.19 -0.76 -11.17
N LYS A 76 -6.35 -0.34 -12.10
CA LYS A 76 -6.70 0.68 -13.09
C LYS A 76 -6.82 0.04 -14.47
N THR A 77 -7.81 0.50 -15.21
CA THR A 77 -8.17 -0.03 -16.53
C THR A 77 -7.91 1.02 -17.61
N ALA A 78 -7.75 0.57 -18.86
CA ALA A 78 -7.52 1.46 -20.01
C ALA A 78 -8.67 2.45 -20.23
N ARG A 79 -9.90 2.07 -19.88
CA ARG A 79 -11.10 2.94 -19.90
C ARG A 79 -11.03 4.10 -18.89
N GLY A 80 -10.05 4.11 -17.99
CA GLY A 80 -9.87 5.14 -16.97
C GLY A 80 -10.48 4.79 -15.62
N ASP A 81 -11.27 3.71 -15.53
CA ASP A 81 -11.86 3.26 -14.27
C ASP A 81 -10.80 2.76 -13.29
N VAL A 82 -10.98 3.10 -12.01
CA VAL A 82 -10.29 2.47 -10.88
C VAL A 82 -11.27 1.56 -10.14
N LEU A 83 -11.02 0.26 -10.18
CA LEU A 83 -11.87 -0.74 -9.55
C LEU A 83 -11.26 -1.22 -8.23
N LEU A 84 -12.11 -1.44 -7.24
CA LEU A 84 -11.72 -2.02 -5.96
C LEU A 84 -12.05 -3.50 -5.93
N PHE A 85 -11.16 -4.28 -5.31
CA PHE A 85 -11.36 -5.71 -5.19
C PHE A 85 -10.86 -6.24 -3.84
N VAL A 86 -11.49 -7.34 -3.43
CA VAL A 86 -11.11 -8.15 -2.29
C VAL A 86 -11.25 -9.60 -2.73
N ILE A 87 -10.14 -10.34 -2.77
CA ILE A 87 -10.13 -11.75 -3.10
C ILE A 87 -9.59 -12.50 -1.88
N MET A 88 -10.33 -13.50 -1.42
CA MET A 88 -9.98 -14.31 -0.27
C MET A 88 -10.18 -15.79 -0.61
N ASN A 89 -9.14 -16.58 -0.41
CA ASN A 89 -9.13 -18.02 -0.62
C ASN A 89 -8.66 -18.71 0.66
N GLN A 90 -9.24 -19.88 0.97
CA GLN A 90 -8.92 -20.71 2.13
C GLN A 90 -9.04 -22.18 1.72
N ARG A 91 -8.45 -23.09 2.51
CA ARG A 91 -8.49 -24.54 2.31
C ARG A 91 -7.95 -24.96 0.94
N GLY A 92 -6.66 -24.72 0.71
CA GLY A 92 -5.98 -25.13 -0.51
C GLY A 92 -4.57 -24.57 -0.68
N GLY A 93 -3.97 -24.88 -1.83
CA GLY A 93 -2.59 -24.50 -2.14
C GLY A 93 -2.42 -22.99 -2.35
N VAL A 94 -1.61 -22.34 -1.50
CA VAL A 94 -1.33 -20.89 -1.57
C VAL A 94 -0.86 -20.45 -2.96
N LEU A 95 0.01 -21.22 -3.62
CA LEU A 95 0.50 -20.90 -4.95
C LEU A 95 -0.65 -20.84 -5.98
N ARG A 96 -1.54 -21.84 -5.98
CA ARG A 96 -2.72 -21.86 -6.86
C ARG A 96 -3.67 -20.70 -6.55
N PHE A 97 -3.83 -20.33 -5.29
CA PHE A 97 -4.63 -19.16 -4.91
C PHE A 97 -4.06 -17.86 -5.46
N ARG A 98 -2.74 -17.65 -5.35
CA ARG A 98 -2.09 -16.45 -5.92
C ARG A 98 -2.27 -16.39 -7.43
N GLN A 99 -2.05 -17.50 -8.14
CA GLN A 99 -2.26 -17.59 -9.59
C GLN A 99 -3.71 -17.29 -9.99
N ASN A 100 -4.68 -17.80 -9.23
CA ASN A 100 -6.10 -17.55 -9.50
C ASN A 100 -6.51 -16.11 -9.20
N GLN A 101 -5.97 -15.52 -8.14
CA GLN A 101 -6.16 -14.09 -7.82
C GLN A 101 -5.67 -13.21 -8.97
N ASP A 102 -4.45 -13.50 -9.47
CA ASP A 102 -3.83 -12.72 -10.54
C ASP A 102 -4.65 -12.85 -11.83
N ARG A 103 -5.02 -14.08 -12.20
CA ARG A 103 -5.86 -14.33 -13.38
C ARG A 103 -7.19 -13.57 -13.29
N LEU A 104 -7.85 -13.57 -12.13
CA LEU A 104 -9.14 -12.87 -11.97
C LEU A 104 -8.99 -11.36 -12.14
N VAL A 105 -7.96 -10.76 -11.53
CA VAL A 105 -7.67 -9.32 -11.69
C VAL A 105 -7.38 -8.99 -13.16
N MET A 106 -6.51 -9.77 -13.80
CA MET A 106 -6.16 -9.57 -15.21
C MET A 106 -7.38 -9.72 -16.13
N GLN A 107 -8.25 -10.71 -15.89
CA GLN A 107 -9.46 -10.92 -16.68
C GLN A 107 -10.44 -9.74 -16.56
N VAL A 108 -10.59 -9.18 -15.36
CA VAL A 108 -11.43 -7.98 -15.14
C VAL A 108 -10.83 -6.75 -15.80
N GLN A 109 -9.50 -6.56 -15.77
CA GLN A 109 -8.87 -5.48 -16.53
C GLN A 109 -9.11 -5.65 -18.03
N ASN A 110 -8.91 -6.85 -18.56
CA ASN A 110 -9.10 -7.15 -19.98
C ASN A 110 -10.55 -6.93 -20.44
N SER A 111 -11.54 -7.33 -19.65
CA SER A 111 -12.96 -7.06 -19.97
C SER A 111 -13.32 -5.57 -19.95
N ARG A 112 -12.43 -4.72 -19.41
CA ARG A 112 -12.55 -3.26 -19.38
C ARG A 112 -11.53 -2.54 -20.27
N GLY A 113 -11.10 -3.18 -21.35
CA GLY A 113 -10.20 -2.58 -22.34
C GLY A 113 -8.71 -2.72 -22.02
N GLY A 114 -8.36 -3.50 -21.00
CA GLY A 114 -6.98 -3.80 -20.62
C GLY A 114 -6.49 -3.05 -19.38
N PRO A 115 -5.30 -3.41 -18.88
CA PRO A 115 -4.65 -2.73 -17.77
C PRO A 115 -4.17 -1.32 -18.14
N LYS A 116 -4.05 -0.45 -17.13
CA LYS A 116 -3.37 0.85 -17.27
C LYS A 116 -2.56 1.16 -16.01
N SER A 117 -1.32 1.62 -16.17
CA SER A 117 -0.49 1.96 -15.02
C SER A 117 -1.04 3.17 -14.24
N PHE A 118 -0.84 3.14 -12.92
CA PHE A 118 -1.13 4.27 -12.04
C PHE A 118 -0.17 5.46 -12.24
N GLY A 119 0.89 5.32 -13.05
CA GLY A 119 1.90 6.38 -13.23
C GLY A 119 2.75 6.58 -11.97
N TYR A 120 2.87 5.53 -11.16
CA TYR A 120 3.61 5.52 -9.91
C TYR A 120 5.11 5.59 -10.17
N LYS A 121 5.82 6.37 -9.35
CA LYS A 121 7.28 6.37 -9.31
C LYS A 121 7.71 5.74 -7.97
N PRO A 122 8.55 4.69 -7.99
CA PRO A 122 9.04 4.08 -6.77
C PRO A 122 9.67 5.13 -5.87
N ARG A 123 9.18 5.20 -4.62
CA ARG A 123 9.85 5.98 -3.58
C ARG A 123 10.67 5.00 -2.76
N VAL A 124 11.99 5.00 -2.98
CA VAL A 124 12.94 4.21 -2.17
C VAL A 124 12.69 4.54 -0.70
N LEU A 125 12.51 3.54 0.15
CA LEU A 125 12.19 3.71 1.58
C LEU A 125 13.19 4.65 2.30
N ALA A 126 14.45 4.65 1.86
CA ALA A 126 15.49 5.57 2.33
C ALA A 126 15.09 7.06 2.16
N MET A 127 14.41 7.42 1.07
CA MET A 127 13.91 8.78 0.85
C MET A 127 12.73 9.13 1.77
N LYS A 128 11.83 8.18 2.06
CA LYS A 128 10.73 8.40 3.02
C LYS A 128 11.25 8.70 4.44
N LEU A 129 12.34 8.03 4.84
CA LEU A 129 12.97 8.28 6.14
C LEU A 129 13.73 9.62 6.16
N ALA A 130 14.39 9.99 5.06
CA ALA A 130 15.08 11.27 4.93
C ALA A 130 14.11 12.48 4.96
N ASP A 131 12.98 12.40 4.24
CA ASP A 131 11.97 13.46 4.19
C ASP A 131 11.23 13.65 5.53
N THR A 132 11.26 12.65 6.41
CA THR A 132 10.62 12.71 7.74
C THR A 132 11.50 13.44 8.77
N GLN A 133 12.78 13.68 8.51
CA GLN A 133 13.70 14.31 9.48
C GLN A 133 13.82 15.84 9.39
N SER A 134 13.10 16.53 8.50
CA SER A 134 13.20 17.99 8.37
C SER A 134 12.11 18.80 9.08
N ILE A 135 11.40 18.20 10.04
CA ILE A 135 10.51 18.95 10.96
C ILE A 135 10.85 18.56 12.40
N SER A 136 12.08 18.86 12.82
CA SER A 136 12.42 19.00 14.23
C SER A 136 13.25 20.27 14.42
N THR A 137 12.53 21.32 14.82
CA THR A 137 13.01 22.40 15.69
C THR A 137 14.14 23.27 15.15
N SER A 138 13.76 24.34 14.45
CA SER A 138 14.53 25.59 14.48
C SER A 138 13.76 26.61 15.31
N ALA A 139 14.49 27.31 16.19
CA ALA A 139 14.07 28.42 17.05
C ALA A 139 13.36 28.08 18.38
N ASN A 140 14.15 27.76 19.41
CA ASN A 140 14.43 28.78 20.43
C ASN A 140 15.65 28.37 21.25
N GLU A 141 16.77 28.98 20.88
CA GLU A 141 17.97 29.17 21.66
C GLU A 141 17.58 29.93 22.94
N PHE A 142 17.75 29.30 24.11
CA PHE A 142 17.68 30.00 25.39
C PHE A 142 19.02 29.81 26.08
N GLU A 143 19.91 30.78 25.87
CA GLU A 143 21.12 30.94 26.67
C GLU A 143 20.74 31.32 28.11
N PRO A 144 21.31 30.69 29.15
CA PRO A 144 21.18 31.21 30.50
C PRO A 144 22.12 32.41 30.65
N ASN A 145 21.55 33.62 30.61
CA ASN A 145 22.30 34.83 30.90
C ASN A 145 22.71 34.86 32.39
N SER A 146 24.00 34.67 32.64
CA SER A 146 24.63 34.94 33.91
C SER A 146 24.78 36.45 34.13
N LYS A 147 24.33 36.93 35.31
CA LYS A 147 24.97 37.92 36.22
C LYS A 147 24.07 39.08 36.66
N THR A 148 23.89 39.17 37.98
CA THR A 148 23.98 40.40 38.81
C THR A 148 23.96 39.91 40.27
N GLY A 149 24.91 40.15 41.18
CA GLY A 149 25.90 41.21 41.35
C GLY A 149 25.55 41.98 42.63
N ALA A 150 26.17 41.67 43.77
CA ALA A 150 26.24 42.57 44.95
C ALA A 150 27.35 42.14 45.94
N SER A 151 28.33 43.02 46.14
CA SER A 151 29.28 43.16 47.26
C SER A 151 29.59 44.66 47.39
N PRO A 152 30.20 45.15 48.48
CA PRO A 152 29.94 45.02 49.91
C PRO A 152 29.64 46.43 50.52
N PRO A 153 29.71 46.67 51.84
CA PRO A 153 31.00 46.90 52.51
C PRO A 153 31.31 45.93 53.67
#